data_AF-A0A8R1E0Q2-F1
#
_entry.id   AF-A0A8R1E0Q2-F1
#
_cell.length_a   1.000
_cell.length_b   1.000
_cell.length_c   1.000
_cell.angle_alpha   90.00
_cell.angle_beta   90.00
_cell.angle_gamma   90.00
#
_symmetry.space_group_name_H-M   'P 1'
#
loop_
_entity.id
_entity.type
_entity.pdbx_description
1 polymer ?
#
loop_
_entity_poly.entity_id
_entity_poly.type
_entity_poly.pdbx_seq_one_letter_code
_entity_poly.pdbx_strand_id
1 'polypeptide(L)'
;MTIIAIFIRNSHQMPSNGELLVQVVLLILSFFVTLFGVSTAMRFTVFHKNQRNMLVSLLLLWFELLACRLLLWVFKYSLSVEIRDQVECDDICHHFGRCSIRKNLRDPIFIAANMRYHYMFFVIATPIGILTERIFATILVKDYERRDRHWIFCLIFICQNIFACTMSVITTTGGVTFQVLMSAVMVSLFSAGVIYTLVEYFNQRRLLILERDHRTTKYTLSIRYQLKENLKTLKLMRRFFMTIIAIIIAMGLTNSIPVIFKMDEDVIMTTRVYMDYIVHSQTGPLAGAGTTNVHATNILLLK
;
A
#
# COMPACT_ATOMS: atom_id res chain seq x y z
N MET A 1 15.61 -4.46 -14.11
CA MET A 1 14.71 -3.32 -14.40
C MET A 1 14.44 -2.53 -13.14
N THR A 2 14.42 -1.20 -13.22
CA THR A 2 14.00 -0.33 -12.11
C THR A 2 12.47 -0.37 -11.96
N ILE A 3 11.98 -0.09 -10.76
CA ILE A 3 10.54 -0.13 -10.44
C ILE A 3 9.76 0.85 -11.31
N ILE A 4 10.29 2.06 -11.50
CA ILE A 4 9.68 3.07 -12.36
C ILE A 4 9.64 2.63 -13.83
N ALA A 5 10.66 1.93 -14.33
CA ALA A 5 10.65 1.41 -15.69
C ALA A 5 9.59 0.31 -15.89
N ILE A 6 9.38 -0.55 -14.88
CA ILE A 6 8.29 -1.54 -14.89
C ILE A 6 6.93 -0.83 -14.88
N PHE A 7 6.77 0.18 -14.02
CA PHE A 7 5.53 0.96 -13.95
C PHE A 7 5.21 1.65 -15.26
N ILE A 8 6.19 2.29 -15.91
CA ILE A 8 6.03 2.93 -17.22
C ILE A 8 5.66 1.89 -18.27
N ARG A 9 6.40 0.78 -18.36
CA ARG A 9 6.12 -0.30 -19.33
C ARG A 9 4.69 -0.83 -19.20
N ASN A 10 4.23 -1.10 -17.98
CA ASN A 10 2.85 -1.56 -17.72
C ASN A 10 1.80 -0.49 -18.03
N SER A 11 2.16 0.80 -17.95
CA SER A 11 1.26 1.91 -18.26
C SER A 11 1.07 2.11 -19.77
N HIS A 12 2.00 1.66 -20.61
CA HIS A 12 1.88 1.72 -22.07
C HIS A 12 1.11 0.52 -22.67
N GLN A 13 0.89 -0.56 -21.91
CA GLN A 13 0.11 -1.69 -22.37
C GLN A 13 -1.39 -1.32 -22.45
N MET A 14 -1.94 -1.32 -23.66
CA MET A 14 -3.36 -1.09 -23.91
C MET A 14 -4.16 -2.34 -23.46
N PRO A 15 -5.15 -2.19 -22.56
CA PRO A 15 -5.99 -3.30 -22.14
C PRO A 15 -6.94 -3.74 -23.26
N SER A 16 -7.26 -5.04 -23.31
CA SER A 16 -8.35 -5.52 -24.16
C SER A 16 -9.72 -5.00 -23.67
N ASN A 17 -10.72 -4.98 -24.56
CA ASN A 17 -12.07 -4.51 -24.20
C ASN A 17 -12.68 -5.31 -23.03
N GLY A 18 -12.40 -6.61 -22.94
CA GLY A 18 -12.85 -7.45 -21.83
C GLY A 18 -12.18 -7.10 -20.51
N GLU A 19 -10.87 -6.89 -20.51
CA GLU A 19 -10.12 -6.52 -19.30
C GLU A 19 -10.52 -5.13 -18.78
N LEU A 20 -10.77 -4.18 -19.69
CA LEU A 20 -11.26 -2.86 -19.33
C LEU A 20 -12.62 -2.95 -18.62
N LEU A 21 -13.53 -3.78 -19.12
CA LEU A 21 -14.85 -3.98 -18.50
C LEU A 21 -14.71 -4.53 -17.08
N VAL A 22 -13.91 -5.57 -16.88
CA VAL A 22 -13.74 -6.16 -15.54
C VAL A 22 -13.04 -5.17 -14.59
N GLN A 23 -12.07 -4.38 -15.07
CA GLN A 23 -11.45 -3.32 -14.27
C GLN A 23 -12.45 -2.25 -13.83
N VAL A 24 -13.33 -1.80 -14.72
CA VAL A 24 -14.38 -0.82 -14.39
C VAL A 24 -15.34 -1.39 -13.34
N VAL A 25 -15.78 -2.64 -13.50
CA VAL A 25 -16.66 -3.32 -12.54
C VAL A 25 -16.00 -3.42 -11.15
N LEU A 26 -14.75 -3.87 -11.09
CA LEU A 26 -14.00 -3.96 -9.83
C LEU A 26 -13.78 -2.60 -9.17
N LEU A 27 -13.55 -1.56 -9.96
CA LEU A 27 -13.36 -0.20 -9.47
C LEU A 27 -14.66 0.37 -8.87
N ILE A 28 -15.80 0.13 -9.51
CA ILE A 28 -17.13 0.50 -8.99
C ILE A 28 -17.43 -0.28 -7.71
N LEU A 29 -17.21 -1.59 -7.70
CA LEU A 29 -17.40 -2.42 -6.51
C LEU A 29 -16.54 -1.93 -5.35
N SER A 30 -15.25 -1.68 -5.61
CA SER A 30 -14.30 -1.18 -4.61
C SER A 30 -14.69 0.21 -4.10
N PHE A 31 -15.25 1.08 -4.94
CA PHE A 31 -15.76 2.38 -4.51
C PHE A 31 -16.89 2.22 -3.47
N PHE A 32 -17.88 1.37 -3.74
CA PHE A 32 -18.97 1.10 -2.80
C PHE A 32 -18.50 0.44 -1.51
N VAL A 33 -17.58 -0.53 -1.61
CA VAL A 33 -16.99 -1.20 -0.44
C VAL A 33 -16.22 -0.20 0.43
N THR A 34 -15.46 0.72 -0.16
CA THR A 34 -14.74 1.77 0.58
C THR A 34 -15.70 2.72 1.28
N LEU A 35 -16.77 3.17 0.62
CA LEU A 35 -17.79 4.03 1.25
C LEU A 35 -18.49 3.34 2.42
N PHE A 36 -18.85 2.06 2.24
CA PHE A 36 -19.42 1.24 3.30
C PHE A 36 -18.43 1.05 4.46
N GLY A 37 -17.15 0.82 4.14
CA GLY A 37 -16.06 0.71 5.10
C GLY A 37 -15.88 1.97 5.93
N VAL A 38 -15.84 3.14 5.29
CA VAL A 38 -15.73 4.45 5.97
C VAL A 38 -16.94 4.68 6.87
N SER A 39 -18.14 4.42 6.36
CA SER A 39 -19.39 4.56 7.13
C SER A 39 -19.41 3.65 8.36
N THR A 40 -18.96 2.40 8.22
CA THR A 40 -18.87 1.44 9.32
C THR A 40 -17.79 1.84 10.32
N ALA A 41 -16.62 2.26 9.85
CA ALA A 41 -15.51 2.70 10.69
C ALA A 41 -15.89 3.91 11.56
N MET A 42 -16.64 4.87 11.00
CA MET A 42 -17.13 6.04 11.73
C MET A 42 -18.12 5.67 12.85
N ARG A 43 -18.91 4.60 12.66
CA ARG A 43 -19.87 4.09 13.65
C ARG A 43 -19.24 3.18 14.70
N PHE A 44 -18.01 2.70 14.49
CA PHE A 44 -17.34 1.78 15.41
C PHE A 44 -16.89 2.53 16.68
N THR A 45 -17.45 2.16 17.83
CA THR A 45 -17.17 2.80 19.13
C THR A 45 -16.14 2.05 19.97
N VAL A 46 -15.77 0.82 19.56
CA VAL A 46 -14.77 -0.02 20.26
C VAL A 46 -13.35 0.58 20.16
N PHE A 47 -13.08 1.38 19.13
CA PHE A 47 -11.79 2.03 18.95
C PHE A 47 -11.82 3.44 19.52
N HIS A 48 -10.73 3.84 20.20
CA HIS A 48 -10.52 5.22 20.61
C HIS A 48 -10.58 6.15 19.38
N LYS A 49 -11.07 7.38 19.60
CA LYS A 49 -11.28 8.39 18.55
C LYS A 49 -10.04 8.60 17.67
N ASN A 50 -8.84 8.64 18.27
CA ASN A 50 -7.58 8.76 17.53
C ASN A 50 -7.31 7.56 16.61
N GLN A 51 -7.48 6.34 17.11
CA GLN A 51 -7.28 5.12 16.32
C GLN A 51 -8.36 4.96 15.24
N ARG A 52 -9.61 5.32 15.53
CA ARG A 52 -10.70 5.34 14.54
C ARG A 52 -10.36 6.32 13.40
N ASN A 53 -9.88 7.52 13.73
CA ASN A 53 -9.48 8.50 12.72
C ASN A 53 -8.33 8.00 11.84
N MET A 54 -7.38 7.21 12.38
CA MET A 54 -6.36 6.54 11.56
C MET A 54 -6.96 5.52 10.59
N LEU A 55 -7.89 4.69 11.06
CA LEU A 55 -8.55 3.71 10.21
C LEU A 55 -9.35 4.38 9.08
N VAL A 56 -10.08 5.45 9.40
CA VAL A 56 -10.81 6.24 8.40
C VAL A 56 -9.86 6.88 7.40
N SER A 57 -8.73 7.44 7.87
CA SER A 57 -7.72 8.03 6.99
C SER A 57 -7.11 7.00 6.03
N LEU A 58 -6.83 5.79 6.50
CA LEU A 58 -6.37 4.67 5.67
C LEU A 58 -7.39 4.33 4.57
N LEU A 59 -8.68 4.25 4.91
CA LEU A 59 -9.74 3.96 3.94
C LEU A 59 -9.90 5.08 2.91
N LEU A 60 -9.80 6.35 3.34
CA LEU A 60 -9.87 7.50 2.44
C LEU A 60 -8.68 7.55 1.47
N LEU A 61 -7.52 7.00 1.84
CA LEU A 61 -6.36 6.94 0.95
C LEU A 61 -6.60 6.09 -0.30
N TRP A 62 -7.60 5.21 -0.28
CA TRP A 62 -8.03 4.51 -1.50
C TRP A 62 -8.45 5.48 -2.61
N PHE A 63 -8.97 6.66 -2.28
CA PHE A 63 -9.29 7.69 -3.27
C PHE A 63 -8.05 8.27 -3.96
N GLU A 64 -6.89 8.26 -3.31
CA GLU A 64 -5.62 8.59 -3.95
C GLU A 64 -5.25 7.56 -5.02
N LEU A 65 -5.47 6.28 -4.74
CA LEU A 65 -5.30 5.21 -5.72
C LEU A 65 -6.31 5.33 -6.88
N LEU A 66 -7.55 5.72 -6.59
CA LEU A 66 -8.55 6.02 -7.61
C LEU A 66 -8.09 7.16 -8.54
N ALA A 67 -7.60 8.26 -7.96
CA ALA A 67 -7.08 9.39 -8.73
C ALA A 67 -5.87 8.99 -9.59
N CYS A 68 -4.95 8.19 -9.06
CA CYS A 68 -3.86 7.59 -9.83
C CYS A 68 -4.37 6.80 -11.05
N ARG A 69 -5.46 6.02 -10.90
CA ARG A 69 -6.05 5.26 -12.01
C ARG A 69 -6.64 6.14 -13.09
N LEU A 70 -7.39 7.16 -12.68
CA LEU A 70 -7.98 8.11 -13.62
C LEU A 70 -6.89 8.82 -14.44
N LEU A 71 -5.79 9.23 -13.80
CA LEU A 71 -4.63 9.80 -14.50
C LEU A 71 -4.01 8.84 -15.52
N LEU A 72 -3.87 7.56 -15.17
CA LEU A 72 -3.36 6.54 -16.10
C LEU A 72 -4.31 6.30 -17.28
N TRP A 73 -5.63 6.34 -17.08
CA TRP A 73 -6.60 6.25 -18.18
C TRP A 73 -6.52 7.45 -19.11
N VAL A 74 -6.43 8.66 -18.57
CA VAL A 74 -6.25 9.89 -19.36
C VAL A 74 -4.97 9.80 -20.19
N PHE A 75 -3.88 9.34 -19.59
CA PHE A 75 -2.61 9.12 -20.29
C PHE A 75 -2.75 8.09 -21.43
N LYS A 76 -3.35 6.92 -21.17
CA LYS A 76 -3.59 5.89 -22.19
C LYS A 76 -4.47 6.39 -23.33
N TYR A 77 -5.51 7.17 -23.02
CA TYR A 77 -6.38 7.77 -24.03
C TYR A 77 -5.59 8.74 -24.91
N SER A 78 -4.82 9.65 -24.31
CA SER A 78 -3.96 10.59 -25.04
C SER A 78 -2.98 9.87 -25.96
N LEU A 79 -2.33 8.81 -25.47
CA LEU A 79 -1.41 7.99 -26.26
C LEU A 79 -2.11 7.29 -27.43
N SER A 80 -3.36 6.83 -27.26
CA SER A 80 -4.11 6.15 -28.33
C SER A 80 -4.54 7.10 -29.46
N VAL A 81 -4.73 8.39 -29.16
CA VAL A 81 -4.98 9.44 -30.15
C VAL A 81 -3.71 9.75 -30.93
N GLU A 82 -2.58 9.91 -30.24
CA GLU A 82 -1.29 10.20 -30.88
C GLU A 82 -0.84 9.10 -31.85
N ILE A 83 -1.00 7.82 -31.46
CA ILE A 83 -0.71 6.66 -32.32
C ILE A 83 -1.64 6.62 -33.54
N ARG A 84 -2.91 7.02 -33.38
CA ARG A 84 -3.90 7.04 -34.48
C ARG A 84 -3.55 8.08 -35.53
N ASP A 85 -3.05 9.24 -35.10
CA ASP A 85 -2.81 10.39 -35.98
C ASP A 85 -1.44 10.33 -36.69
N GLN A 86 -0.67 9.24 -36.54
CA GLN A 86 0.67 9.06 -37.15
C GLN A 86 1.57 10.30 -37.01
N VAL A 87 1.51 10.98 -35.87
CA VAL A 87 2.40 12.11 -35.61
C VAL A 87 3.83 11.56 -35.66
N GLU A 88 4.67 12.10 -36.55
CA GLU A 88 6.11 11.84 -36.58
C GLU A 88 6.70 12.33 -35.25
N CYS A 89 6.71 11.45 -34.26
CA CYS A 89 7.27 11.74 -32.95
C CYS A 89 8.79 11.70 -33.09
N ASP A 90 9.42 12.87 -33.09
CA ASP A 90 10.87 13.02 -32.95
C ASP A 90 11.34 12.26 -31.70
N ASP A 91 12.47 11.53 -31.78
CA ASP A 91 12.97 10.52 -30.82
C ASP A 91 13.09 10.99 -29.36
N ILE A 92 12.90 12.29 -29.11
CA ILE A 92 12.83 12.93 -27.80
C ILE A 92 11.51 12.59 -27.05
N CYS A 93 10.45 12.16 -27.77
CA CYS A 93 9.15 11.80 -27.17
C CYS A 93 9.11 10.41 -26.53
N HIS A 94 10.16 9.60 -26.67
CA HIS A 94 10.30 8.43 -25.83
C HIS A 94 10.62 8.89 -24.41
N HIS A 95 9.62 8.84 -23.51
CA HIS A 95 9.71 8.92 -22.04
C HIS A 95 10.67 7.88 -21.41
N PHE A 96 11.64 7.36 -22.16
CA PHE A 96 12.58 6.36 -21.74
C PHE A 96 13.76 6.98 -21.01
N GLY A 97 13.88 6.59 -19.74
CA GLY A 97 15.17 6.35 -19.11
C GLY A 97 16.09 7.56 -18.97
N ARG A 98 16.02 8.20 -17.80
CA ARG A 98 16.85 9.32 -17.31
C ARG A 98 16.36 10.71 -17.74
N CYS A 99 15.24 11.15 -17.20
CA CYS A 99 14.84 12.54 -17.27
C CYS A 99 14.88 13.17 -15.86
N SER A 100 15.67 14.24 -15.74
CA SER A 100 15.86 15.03 -14.53
C SER A 100 14.53 15.56 -13.95
N ILE A 101 14.38 15.52 -12.62
CA ILE A 101 13.21 15.91 -11.81
C ILE A 101 12.52 17.19 -12.31
N ARG A 102 13.30 18.15 -12.80
CA ARG A 102 12.82 19.50 -13.13
C ARG A 102 11.98 19.58 -14.41
N LYS A 103 12.11 18.63 -15.34
CA LYS A 103 11.37 18.62 -16.62
C LYS A 103 10.08 17.79 -16.56
N ASN A 104 10.04 16.73 -15.74
CA ASN A 104 8.94 15.75 -15.75
C ASN A 104 8.01 15.83 -14.52
N LEU A 105 8.17 16.85 -13.65
CA LEU A 105 7.35 17.02 -12.45
C LEU A 105 5.85 17.18 -12.77
N ARG A 106 5.52 17.60 -13.99
CA ARG A 106 4.14 17.79 -14.48
C ARG A 106 3.63 16.65 -15.35
N ASP A 107 4.44 15.63 -15.62
CA ASP A 107 4.01 14.51 -16.46
C ASP A 107 2.97 13.68 -15.70
N PRO A 108 1.80 13.40 -16.30
CA PRO A 108 0.73 12.68 -15.63
C PRO A 108 1.16 11.28 -15.18
N ILE A 109 2.09 10.65 -15.90
CA ILE A 109 2.64 9.33 -15.55
C ILE A 109 3.54 9.38 -14.31
N PHE A 110 4.31 10.47 -14.13
CA PHE A 110 5.19 10.65 -12.96
C PHE A 110 4.38 10.98 -11.72
N ILE A 111 3.32 11.80 -11.86
CA ILE A 111 2.37 12.09 -10.79
C ILE A 111 1.63 10.81 -10.38
N ALA A 112 1.13 10.04 -11.34
CA ALA A 112 0.46 8.77 -11.08
C ALA A 112 1.40 7.76 -10.39
N ALA A 113 2.66 7.65 -10.83
CA ALA A 113 3.65 6.81 -10.17
C ALA A 113 3.85 7.21 -8.70
N ASN A 114 4.01 8.50 -8.42
CA ASN A 114 4.19 8.98 -7.05
C ASN A 114 2.96 8.74 -6.18
N MET A 115 1.75 9.03 -6.66
CA MET A 115 0.52 8.76 -5.90
C MET A 115 0.38 7.27 -5.56
N ARG A 116 0.76 6.39 -6.49
CA ARG A 116 0.74 4.94 -6.25
C ARG A 116 1.73 4.52 -5.17
N TYR A 117 2.98 4.98 -5.25
CA TYR A 117 4.00 4.58 -4.27
C TYR A 117 3.76 5.22 -2.91
N HIS A 118 3.26 6.46 -2.86
CA HIS A 118 2.81 7.09 -1.63
C HIS A 118 1.76 6.23 -0.93
N TYR A 119 0.70 5.82 -1.63
CA TYR A 119 -0.32 4.90 -1.11
C TYR A 119 0.31 3.62 -0.53
N MET A 120 1.20 2.97 -1.29
CA MET A 120 1.86 1.74 -0.83
C MET A 120 2.66 1.94 0.46
N PHE A 121 3.50 2.98 0.53
CA PHE A 121 4.30 3.25 1.71
C PHE A 121 3.46 3.69 2.91
N PHE A 122 2.38 4.43 2.69
CA PHE A 122 1.46 4.82 3.75
C PHE A 122 0.76 3.59 4.36
N VAL A 123 0.28 2.67 3.53
CA VAL A 123 -0.34 1.41 4.00
C VAL A 123 0.64 0.61 4.85
N ILE A 124 1.92 0.52 4.44
CA ILE A 124 2.97 -0.18 5.19
C ILE A 124 3.31 0.53 6.51
N ALA A 125 3.30 1.86 6.53
CA ALA A 125 3.58 2.65 7.74
C ALA A 125 2.40 2.69 8.73
N THR A 126 1.18 2.40 8.27
CA THR A 126 -0.05 2.44 9.08
C THR A 126 -0.02 1.53 10.32
N PRO A 127 0.38 0.24 10.23
CA PRO A 127 0.58 -0.61 11.39
C PRO A 127 1.46 0.00 12.48
N ILE A 128 2.53 0.68 12.08
CA ILE A 128 3.47 1.32 12.99
C ILE A 128 2.80 2.51 13.68
N GLY A 129 2.07 3.36 12.94
CA GLY A 129 1.36 4.50 13.54
C GLY A 129 0.28 4.08 14.53
N ILE A 130 -0.46 3.00 14.24
CA ILE A 130 -1.43 2.44 15.17
C ILE A 130 -0.73 1.93 16.44
N LEU A 131 0.42 1.28 16.30
CA LEU A 131 1.22 0.84 17.45
C LEU A 131 1.72 2.01 18.29
N THR A 132 2.20 3.06 17.64
CA THR A 132 2.64 4.30 18.31
C THR A 132 1.50 4.94 19.09
N GLU A 133 0.30 5.03 18.52
CA GLU A 133 -0.89 5.51 19.24
C GLU A 133 -1.17 4.67 20.49
N ARG A 134 -1.05 3.34 20.40
CA ARG A 134 -1.26 2.42 21.53
C ARG A 134 -0.19 2.52 22.60
N ILE A 135 1.06 2.79 22.23
CA ILE A 135 2.13 3.08 23.19
C ILE A 135 1.78 4.36 23.96
N PHE A 136 1.35 5.43 23.27
CA PHE A 136 0.93 6.66 23.95
C PHE A 136 -0.28 6.45 24.86
N ALA A 137 -1.29 5.69 24.43
CA ALA A 137 -2.45 5.34 25.25
C ALA A 137 -2.04 4.58 26.52
N THR A 138 -1.03 3.71 26.42
CA THR A 138 -0.53 2.93 27.57
C THR A 138 0.35 3.76 28.52
N ILE A 139 1.20 4.64 27.99
CA ILE A 139 2.04 5.53 28.80
C ILE A 139 1.16 6.55 29.54
N LEU A 140 0.16 7.11 28.85
CA LEU A 140 -0.65 8.22 29.33
C LEU A 140 -2.01 7.76 29.90
N VAL A 141 -2.11 6.48 30.30
CA VAL A 141 -3.35 5.80 30.71
C VAL A 141 -4.23 6.62 31.67
N LYS A 142 -3.62 7.31 32.64
CA LYS A 142 -4.33 8.08 33.68
C LYS A 142 -5.23 9.20 33.14
N ASP A 143 -4.78 9.87 32.08
CA ASP A 143 -5.42 11.10 31.57
C ASP A 143 -5.66 11.04 30.05
N TYR A 144 -5.51 9.86 29.43
CA TYR A 144 -5.66 9.71 27.98
C TYR A 144 -7.10 9.93 27.52
N GLU A 145 -8.08 9.40 28.26
CA GLU A 145 -9.51 9.53 27.94
C GLU A 145 -10.14 10.85 28.42
N ARG A 146 -9.53 11.52 29.40
CA ARG A 146 -10.08 12.76 29.98
C ARG A 146 -9.79 14.01 29.16
N ARG A 147 -8.73 13.99 28.36
CA ARG A 147 -8.37 15.11 27.47
C ARG A 147 -8.38 14.64 26.03
N ASP A 148 -9.07 15.36 25.17
CA ASP A 148 -9.00 15.15 23.73
C ASP A 148 -7.58 15.49 23.23
N ARG A 149 -6.81 14.45 22.88
CA ARG A 149 -5.43 14.57 22.40
C ARG A 149 -5.34 14.31 20.90
N HIS A 150 -6.11 15.07 20.12
CA HIS A 150 -6.09 14.97 18.65
C HIS A 150 -4.73 15.32 18.05
N TRP A 151 -3.91 16.08 18.76
CA TRP A 151 -2.54 16.38 18.35
C TRP A 151 -1.67 15.12 18.20
N ILE A 152 -1.91 14.04 18.99
CA ILE A 152 -1.17 12.77 18.86
C ILE A 152 -1.47 12.14 17.50
N PHE A 153 -2.76 12.12 17.12
CA PHE A 153 -3.18 11.64 15.81
C PHE A 153 -2.56 12.52 14.69
N CYS A 154 -2.66 13.85 14.79
CA CYS A 154 -2.10 14.75 13.78
C CYS A 154 -0.59 14.55 13.62
N LEU A 155 0.15 14.42 14.72
CA LEU A 155 1.60 14.18 14.69
C LEU A 155 1.92 12.87 13.94
N ILE A 156 1.26 11.78 14.31
CA ILE A 156 1.50 10.47 13.68
C ILE A 156 1.12 10.51 12.19
N PHE A 157 0.00 11.12 11.85
CA PHE A 157 -0.48 11.25 10.47
C PHE A 157 0.47 12.09 9.61
N ILE A 158 0.97 13.21 10.12
CA ILE A 158 1.94 14.06 9.42
C ILE A 158 3.25 13.30 9.22
N CYS A 159 3.78 12.64 10.26
CA CYS A 159 5.00 11.84 10.14
C CYS A 159 4.87 10.71 9.11
N GLN A 160 3.72 10.01 9.07
CA GLN A 160 3.46 8.99 8.06
C GLN A 160 3.43 9.56 6.65
N ASN A 161 2.77 10.70 6.45
CA ASN A 161 2.70 11.34 5.13
C ASN A 161 4.07 11.83 4.65
N ILE A 162 4.86 12.43 5.54
CA ILE A 162 6.23 12.86 5.21
C ILE A 162 7.08 11.65 4.83
N PHE A 163 7.00 10.57 5.60
CA PHE A 163 7.71 9.31 5.29
C PHE A 163 7.26 8.73 3.94
N ALA A 164 5.96 8.57 3.71
CA ALA A 164 5.41 8.00 2.49
C ALA A 164 5.76 8.84 1.24
N CYS A 165 5.66 10.17 1.34
CA CYS A 165 6.02 11.10 0.28
C CYS A 165 7.52 11.02 -0.05
N THR A 166 8.38 11.05 0.98
CA THR A 166 9.83 10.94 0.81
C THR A 166 10.22 9.63 0.14
N MET A 167 9.68 8.51 0.63
CA MET A 167 9.97 7.18 0.07
C MET A 167 9.41 7.01 -1.35
N SER A 168 8.25 7.59 -1.66
CA SER A 168 7.69 7.63 -3.01
C SER A 168 8.61 8.34 -4.00
N VAL A 169 9.09 9.53 -3.64
CA VAL A 169 10.00 10.31 -4.50
C VAL A 169 11.32 9.56 -4.70
N ILE A 170 11.90 9.00 -3.62
CA ILE A 170 13.13 8.19 -3.71
C ILE A 170 12.92 6.97 -4.61
N THR A 171 11.79 6.28 -4.50
CA THR A 171 11.51 5.08 -5.32
C THR A 171 11.36 5.44 -6.80
N THR A 172 10.74 6.58 -7.08
CA THR A 172 10.49 7.04 -8.45
C THR A 172 11.76 7.60 -9.11
N THR A 173 12.64 8.26 -8.35
CA THR A 173 13.82 8.97 -8.89
C THR A 173 15.15 8.27 -8.67
N GLY A 174 15.29 7.51 -7.58
CA GLY A 174 16.56 6.90 -7.14
C GLY A 174 16.94 5.62 -7.87
N GLY A 175 16.20 5.22 -8.91
CA GLY A 175 16.51 4.01 -9.68
C GLY A 175 16.40 2.72 -8.87
N VAL A 176 15.53 2.69 -7.86
CA VAL A 176 15.35 1.52 -6.98
C VAL A 176 14.89 0.31 -7.81
N THR A 177 15.54 -0.83 -7.61
CA THR A 177 15.18 -2.10 -8.26
C THR A 177 14.07 -2.79 -7.49
N PHE A 178 13.23 -3.56 -8.20
CA PHE A 178 12.08 -4.24 -7.61
C PHE A 178 12.47 -5.16 -6.43
N GLN A 179 13.60 -5.86 -6.56
CA GLN A 179 14.12 -6.74 -5.51
C GLN A 179 14.46 -6.00 -4.21
N VAL A 180 15.05 -4.80 -4.32
CA VAL A 180 15.40 -3.96 -3.16
C VAL A 180 14.15 -3.43 -2.47
N LEU A 181 13.13 -3.02 -3.22
CA LEU A 181 11.86 -2.61 -2.61
C LEU A 181 11.20 -3.79 -1.90
N MET A 182 11.10 -4.95 -2.54
CA MET A 182 10.46 -6.12 -1.93
C MET A 182 11.19 -6.59 -0.67
N SER A 183 12.53 -6.61 -0.67
CA SER A 183 13.30 -6.96 0.53
C SER A 183 13.10 -5.93 1.65
N ALA A 184 13.07 -4.63 1.34
CA ALA A 184 12.79 -3.58 2.31
C ALA A 184 11.38 -3.71 2.91
N VAL A 185 10.36 -4.01 2.09
CA VAL A 185 8.99 -4.26 2.57
C VAL A 185 8.97 -5.45 3.52
N MET A 186 9.60 -6.57 3.15
CA MET A 186 9.63 -7.77 4.01
C MET A 186 10.30 -7.51 5.36
N VAL A 187 11.44 -6.80 5.37
CA VAL A 187 12.15 -6.42 6.61
C VAL A 187 11.29 -5.47 7.45
N SER A 188 10.61 -4.51 6.82
CA SER A 188 9.71 -3.58 7.52
C SER A 188 8.51 -4.28 8.17
N LEU A 189 7.90 -5.25 7.49
CA LEU A 189 6.78 -6.03 8.04
C LEU A 189 7.22 -6.97 9.16
N PHE A 190 8.38 -7.62 9.01
CA PHE A 190 8.94 -8.47 10.04
C PHE A 190 9.27 -7.67 11.31
N SER A 191 9.98 -6.55 11.16
CA SER A 191 10.30 -5.66 12.28
C SER A 191 9.03 -5.12 12.96
N ALA A 192 8.00 -4.73 12.21
CA ALA A 192 6.71 -4.34 12.78
C ALA A 192 6.10 -5.48 13.64
N GLY A 193 6.11 -6.72 13.16
CA GLY A 193 5.63 -7.88 13.92
C GLY A 193 6.38 -8.12 15.24
N VAL A 194 7.71 -7.93 15.21
CA VAL A 194 8.55 -8.01 16.43
C VAL A 194 8.19 -6.90 17.42
N ILE A 195 8.08 -5.64 16.96
CA ILE A 195 7.74 -4.50 17.83
C ILE A 195 6.35 -4.71 18.45
N TYR A 196 5.37 -5.18 17.67
CA TYR A 196 4.04 -5.53 18.20
C TYR A 196 4.11 -6.54 19.35
N THR A 197 4.92 -7.59 19.18
CA THR A 197 5.08 -8.64 20.19
C THR A 197 5.75 -8.11 21.46
N LEU A 198 6.78 -7.25 21.30
CA LEU A 198 7.47 -6.61 22.43
C LEU A 198 6.53 -5.70 23.21
N VAL A 199 5.76 -4.83 22.53
CA VAL A 199 4.82 -3.91 23.19
C VAL A 199 3.74 -4.70 23.93
N GLU A 200 3.23 -5.79 23.35
CA GLU A 200 2.29 -6.65 24.05
C GLU A 200 2.93 -7.28 25.30
N TYR A 201 4.15 -7.81 25.19
CA TYR A 201 4.86 -8.39 26.32
C TYR A 201 5.06 -7.37 27.46
N PHE A 202 5.50 -6.16 27.16
CA PHE A 202 5.65 -5.09 28.16
C PHE A 202 4.32 -4.71 28.80
N ASN A 203 3.26 -4.58 28.00
CA ASN A 203 1.92 -4.25 28.52
C ASN A 203 1.34 -5.37 29.39
N GLN A 204 1.55 -6.63 29.03
CA GLN A 204 1.18 -7.79 29.86
C GLN A 204 1.94 -7.79 31.18
N ARG A 205 3.25 -7.57 31.15
CA ARG A 205 4.09 -7.53 32.36
C ARG A 205 3.65 -6.41 33.31
N ARG A 206 3.36 -5.22 32.78
CA ARG A 206 2.85 -4.09 33.57
C ARG A 206 1.51 -4.41 34.23
N LEU A 207 0.62 -5.10 33.51
CA LEU A 207 -0.66 -5.55 34.07
C LEU A 207 -0.47 -6.57 35.20
N LEU A 208 0.42 -7.55 35.02
CA LEU A 208 0.71 -8.58 36.05
C LEU A 208 1.27 -7.97 37.34
N ILE A 209 2.17 -6.98 37.22
CA ILE A 209 2.71 -6.26 38.40
C ILE A 209 1.56 -5.55 39.13
N LEU A 210 0.69 -4.87 38.39
CA LEU A 210 -0.46 -4.15 38.97
C LEU A 210 -1.48 -5.10 39.62
N GLU A 211 -1.64 -6.31 39.08
CA GLU A 211 -2.51 -7.33 39.67
C GLU A 211 -1.93 -7.93 40.96
N ARG A 212 -0.61 -8.08 41.03
CA ARG A 212 0.10 -8.58 42.21
C ARG A 212 0.09 -7.59 43.37
N ASP A 213 0.12 -6.28 43.08
CA ASP A 213 0.23 -5.20 44.08
C ASP A 213 -1.14 -4.76 44.67
N HIS A 214 -2.09 -5.69 44.77
CA HIS A 214 -3.53 -5.47 45.04
C HIS A 214 -3.89 -4.67 46.31
N ARG A 215 -2.94 -4.43 47.22
CA ARG A 215 -3.23 -4.06 48.61
C ARG A 215 -3.27 -2.56 48.91
N THR A 216 -2.84 -1.66 48.03
CA THR A 216 -2.50 -0.29 48.50
C THR A 216 -3.28 0.89 47.92
N THR A 217 -4.15 0.82 46.90
CA THR A 217 -4.87 2.06 46.46
C THR A 217 -6.12 1.87 45.59
N LYS A 218 -7.25 2.49 45.98
CA LYS A 218 -8.49 2.63 45.17
C LYS A 218 -8.30 3.23 43.77
N TYR A 219 -7.22 3.98 43.55
CA TYR A 219 -6.88 4.64 42.29
C TYR A 219 -6.41 3.67 41.17
N THR A 220 -6.18 2.40 41.51
CA THR A 220 -5.63 1.38 40.59
C THR A 220 -6.68 0.67 39.73
N LEU A 221 -7.97 0.74 40.08
CA LEU A 221 -9.01 -0.05 39.42
C LEU A 221 -9.29 0.44 37.99
N SER A 222 -9.49 1.75 37.80
CA SER A 222 -9.74 2.33 36.48
C SER A 222 -8.55 2.12 35.54
N ILE A 223 -7.33 2.32 36.04
CA ILE A 223 -6.08 2.09 35.30
C ILE A 223 -5.98 0.62 34.86
N ARG A 224 -6.36 -0.33 35.71
CA ARG A 224 -6.37 -1.75 35.39
C ARG A 224 -7.38 -2.09 34.30
N TYR A 225 -8.60 -1.52 34.36
CA TYR A 225 -9.61 -1.72 33.33
C TYR A 225 -9.15 -1.16 31.98
N GLN A 226 -8.64 0.07 31.96
CA GLN A 226 -8.10 0.70 30.75
C GLN A 226 -6.92 -0.09 30.17
N LEU A 227 -6.02 -0.60 31.02
CA LEU A 227 -4.89 -1.42 30.56
C LEU A 227 -5.36 -2.78 30.00
N LYS A 228 -6.37 -3.41 30.61
CA LYS A 228 -6.98 -4.66 30.08
C LYS A 228 -7.65 -4.43 28.74
N GLU A 229 -8.36 -3.32 28.57
CA GLU A 229 -8.99 -2.94 27.30
C GLU A 229 -7.96 -2.66 26.21
N ASN A 230 -6.92 -1.89 26.53
CA ASN A 230 -5.79 -1.64 25.63
C ASN A 230 -5.07 -2.94 25.23
N LEU A 231 -4.91 -3.89 26.15
CA LEU A 231 -4.31 -5.19 25.84
C LEU A 231 -5.21 -6.05 24.93
N LYS A 232 -6.52 -6.02 25.16
CA LYS A 232 -7.51 -6.73 24.32
C LYS A 232 -7.50 -6.19 22.90
N THR A 233 -7.50 -4.86 22.75
CA THR A 233 -7.45 -4.22 21.43
C THR A 233 -6.11 -4.47 20.75
N LEU A 234 -4.98 -4.39 21.46
CA LEU A 234 -3.66 -4.70 20.91
C LEU A 234 -3.56 -6.15 20.39
N LYS A 235 -4.12 -7.13 21.11
CA LYS A 235 -4.18 -8.53 20.67
C LYS A 235 -5.01 -8.72 19.41
N LEU A 236 -6.16 -8.03 19.32
CA LEU A 236 -7.02 -8.04 18.14
C LEU A 236 -6.27 -7.44 16.93
N MET A 237 -5.65 -6.27 17.12
CA MET A 237 -4.86 -5.61 16.09
C MET A 237 -3.70 -6.49 15.62
N ARG A 238 -2.97 -7.16 16.52
CA ARG A 238 -1.90 -8.08 16.15
C ARG A 238 -2.41 -9.20 15.23
N ARG A 239 -3.55 -9.82 15.55
CA ARG A 239 -4.13 -10.87 14.69
C ARG A 239 -4.42 -10.32 13.29
N PHE A 240 -5.07 -9.15 13.22
CA PHE A 240 -5.38 -8.48 11.97
C PHE A 240 -4.11 -8.16 11.15
N PHE A 241 -3.07 -7.63 11.78
CA PHE A 241 -1.80 -7.34 11.10
C PHE A 241 -1.07 -8.60 10.65
N MET A 242 -1.02 -9.65 11.47
CA MET A 242 -0.42 -10.92 11.07
C MET A 242 -1.15 -11.53 9.88
N THR A 243 -2.48 -11.41 9.81
CA THR A 243 -3.26 -11.83 8.63
C THR A 243 -2.88 -11.01 7.40
N ILE A 244 -2.78 -9.67 7.50
CA ILE A 244 -2.35 -8.82 6.38
C ILE A 244 -0.94 -9.19 5.92
N ILE A 245 0.00 -9.35 6.85
CA ILE A 245 1.38 -9.75 6.56
C ILE A 245 1.40 -11.11 5.87
N ALA A 246 0.65 -12.10 6.37
CA ALA A 246 0.56 -13.42 5.75
C ALA A 246 0.01 -13.35 4.32
N ILE A 247 -1.00 -12.51 4.06
CA ILE A 247 -1.53 -12.29 2.71
C ILE A 247 -0.47 -11.65 1.81
N ILE A 248 0.26 -10.62 2.28
CA ILE A 248 1.35 -9.99 1.51
C ILE A 248 2.48 -10.98 1.19
N ILE A 249 2.88 -11.80 2.17
CA ILE A 249 3.90 -12.83 1.99
C ILE A 249 3.42 -13.91 1.01
N ALA A 250 2.18 -14.37 1.13
CA ALA A 250 1.58 -15.32 0.20
C ALA A 250 1.58 -14.76 -1.22
N MET A 251 1.16 -13.50 -1.40
CA MET A 251 1.20 -12.81 -2.70
C MET A 251 2.63 -12.68 -3.25
N GLY A 252 3.61 -12.36 -2.41
CA GLY A 252 5.03 -12.28 -2.81
C GLY A 252 5.60 -13.65 -3.21
N LEU A 253 5.25 -14.70 -2.48
CA LEU A 253 5.63 -16.08 -2.75
C LEU A 253 5.02 -16.59 -4.05
N THR A 254 3.72 -16.37 -4.29
CA THR A 254 3.08 -16.76 -5.55
C THR A 254 3.75 -16.13 -6.78
N ASN A 255 4.27 -14.90 -6.66
CA ASN A 255 5.03 -14.25 -7.74
C ASN A 255 6.46 -14.81 -7.91
N SER A 256 7.05 -15.35 -6.85
CA SER A 256 8.46 -15.76 -6.80
C SER A 256 8.66 -17.27 -7.03
N ILE A 257 7.71 -18.11 -6.60
CA ILE A 257 7.75 -19.57 -6.71
C ILE A 257 7.89 -20.04 -8.17
N PRO A 258 7.09 -19.56 -9.15
CA PRO A 258 7.22 -19.99 -10.54
C PRO A 258 8.61 -19.70 -11.13
N VAL A 259 9.22 -18.60 -10.70
CA VAL A 259 10.57 -18.17 -11.12
C VAL A 259 11.65 -19.04 -10.49
N ILE A 260 11.51 -19.39 -9.21
CA ILE A 260 12.49 -20.23 -8.49
C ILE A 260 12.47 -21.67 -8.99
N PHE A 261 11.29 -22.21 -9.29
CA PHE A 261 11.13 -23.59 -9.79
C PHE A 261 11.35 -23.74 -11.29
N LYS A 262 11.75 -22.67 -12.01
CA LYS A 262 11.93 -22.66 -13.47
C LYS A 262 10.75 -23.31 -14.20
N MET A 263 9.53 -22.96 -13.80
CA MET A 263 8.33 -23.45 -14.47
C MET A 263 8.21 -22.85 -15.88
N ASP A 264 7.37 -23.45 -16.73
CA ASP A 264 7.16 -22.98 -18.10
C ASP A 264 6.84 -21.48 -18.14
N GLU A 265 7.37 -20.78 -19.15
CA GLU A 265 7.22 -19.32 -19.29
C GLU A 265 5.74 -18.90 -19.30
N ASP A 266 4.86 -19.73 -19.85
CA ASP A 266 3.41 -19.51 -19.87
C ASP A 266 2.79 -19.53 -18.47
N VAL A 267 3.26 -20.41 -17.58
CA VAL A 267 2.78 -20.51 -16.19
C VAL A 267 3.31 -19.34 -15.36
N ILE A 268 4.56 -18.94 -15.58
CA ILE A 268 5.16 -17.77 -14.95
C ILE A 268 4.42 -16.49 -15.37
N MET A 269 4.13 -16.34 -16.66
CA MET A 269 3.45 -15.18 -17.21
C MET A 269 1.99 -15.12 -16.74
N THR A 270 1.26 -16.23 -16.79
CA THR A 270 -0.13 -16.33 -16.30
C THR A 270 -0.22 -15.99 -14.80
N THR A 271 0.68 -16.52 -13.98
CA THR A 271 0.68 -16.24 -12.52
C THR A 271 0.97 -14.76 -12.23
N ARG A 272 1.91 -14.15 -12.97
CA ARG A 272 2.20 -12.70 -12.88
C ARG A 272 1.02 -11.86 -13.33
N VAL A 273 0.32 -12.24 -14.39
CA VAL A 273 -0.88 -11.54 -14.89
C VAL A 273 -1.99 -11.58 -13.87
N TYR A 274 -2.30 -12.74 -13.28
CA TYR A 274 -3.32 -12.86 -12.23
C TYR A 274 -2.93 -12.05 -10.97
N MET A 275 -1.66 -12.05 -10.59
CA MET A 275 -1.17 -11.26 -9.46
C MET A 275 -1.17 -9.75 -9.73
N ASP A 276 -0.80 -9.31 -10.93
CA ASP A 276 -0.96 -7.91 -11.36
C ASP A 276 -2.43 -7.52 -11.46
N TYR A 277 -3.32 -8.46 -11.77
CA TYR A 277 -4.75 -8.23 -11.74
C TYR A 277 -5.29 -8.02 -10.32
N ILE A 278 -4.89 -8.90 -9.39
CA ILE A 278 -5.33 -8.89 -7.98
C ILE A 278 -4.72 -7.71 -7.20
N VAL A 279 -3.43 -7.42 -7.39
CA VAL A 279 -2.67 -6.46 -6.58
C VAL A 279 -2.57 -5.10 -7.27
N HIS A 280 -2.42 -5.11 -8.59
CA HIS A 280 -2.10 -3.94 -9.38
C HIS A 280 -3.26 -3.50 -10.28
N SER A 281 -4.42 -4.17 -10.27
CA SER A 281 -5.53 -3.98 -11.24
C SER A 281 -5.04 -3.53 -12.63
N GLN A 282 -3.94 -4.13 -13.08
CA GLN A 282 -3.22 -3.82 -14.31
C GLN A 282 -3.29 -5.06 -15.17
N THR A 283 -3.51 -4.85 -16.47
CA THR A 283 -3.54 -5.91 -17.47
C THR A 283 -2.13 -6.43 -17.67
N GLY A 284 -1.93 -7.73 -17.44
CA GLY A 284 -0.81 -8.45 -18.02
C GLY A 284 -1.25 -9.13 -19.33
N PRO A 285 -0.33 -9.49 -20.22
CA PRO A 285 -0.70 -10.20 -21.45
C PRO A 285 -1.32 -11.56 -21.11
N LEU A 286 -2.58 -11.76 -21.50
CA LEU A 286 -3.20 -13.09 -21.50
C LEU A 286 -2.44 -13.98 -22.50
N ALA A 287 -1.72 -14.97 -21.98
CA ALA A 287 -1.23 -16.08 -22.77
C ALA A 287 -2.45 -16.78 -23.39
N GLY A 288 -2.59 -16.69 -24.72
CA GLY A 288 -3.65 -17.37 -25.46
C GLY A 288 -4.66 -16.45 -26.15
N ALA A 289 -4.22 -15.58 -27.05
CA ALA A 289 -5.04 -15.14 -28.18
C ALA A 289 -4.16 -15.19 -29.44
N GLY A 290 -4.49 -16.14 -30.32
CA GLY A 290 -3.66 -16.53 -31.46
C GLY A 290 -3.36 -15.40 -32.45
N THR A 291 -2.17 -15.54 -33.04
CA THR A 291 -1.88 -15.23 -34.45
C THR A 291 -2.54 -13.99 -35.04
N THR A 292 -1.87 -12.84 -34.96
CA THR A 292 -1.65 -11.95 -36.11
C THR A 292 -0.68 -10.83 -35.73
N ASN A 293 0.23 -10.50 -36.66
CA ASN A 293 1.21 -9.41 -36.65
C ASN A 293 2.53 -9.65 -35.89
N VAL A 294 3.30 -10.59 -36.41
CA VAL A 294 4.72 -10.88 -36.08
C VAL A 294 5.70 -9.78 -36.57
N HIS A 295 5.24 -8.67 -37.17
CA HIS A 295 6.17 -7.72 -37.80
C HIS A 295 6.70 -6.56 -36.95
N ALA A 296 6.19 -6.31 -35.74
CA ALA A 296 6.63 -5.17 -34.93
C ALA A 296 7.70 -5.51 -33.86
N THR A 297 7.96 -6.79 -33.59
CA THR A 297 8.74 -7.21 -32.41
C THR A 297 10.25 -7.34 -32.64
N ASN A 298 10.74 -7.24 -33.88
CA ASN A 298 12.15 -7.48 -34.21
C ASN A 298 13.09 -6.26 -34.10
N ILE A 299 12.61 -5.09 -33.65
CA ILE A 299 13.49 -3.90 -33.49
C ILE A 299 13.95 -3.69 -32.03
N LEU A 300 13.40 -4.42 -31.06
CA LEU A 300 13.63 -4.15 -29.62
C LEU A 300 14.66 -5.07 -28.92
N LEU A 301 15.43 -5.88 -29.66
CA LEU A 301 16.45 -6.77 -29.09
C LEU A 301 17.92 -6.40 -29.39
N LEU A 302 18.18 -5.25 -30.01
CA LEU A 302 19.55 -4.76 -30.22
C LEU A 302 19.65 -3.25 -29.99
N LYS A 303 19.68 -2.84 -28.71
CA LYS A 303 20.55 -1.79 -28.15
C LYS A 303 20.22 -1.52 -26.67
#